data_AF-A0A523W149-F1
#
_entry.id   AF-A0A523W149-F1
#
_cell.length_a   1.000
_cell.length_b   1.000
_cell.length_c   1.000
_cell.angle_alpha   90.00
_cell.angle_beta   90.00
_cell.angle_gamma   90.00
#
_symmetry.space_group_name_H-M   'P 1'
#
loop_
_entity.id
_entity.type
_entity.pdbx_description
1 polymer ?
#
loop_
_entity_poly.entity_id
_entity_poly.type
_entity_poly.pdbx_seq_one_letter_code
_entity_poly.pdbx_strand_id
1 'polypeptide(L)'
;MILNWNIEVIVNFLVAAVGLIFTITTYYSPQVKKIKSLFYIRLGFTGFWVFMLLDGLAFLFLSEFLGLINCINLFLATIFIIIGVNYTIKESFYSIGLIIAIGLGVLLFYVGTQPGAVDIELQSGYLRVRWLGLFNTLAMILSGVALYYLFYWGIKTYKHAPFLIKKEASIFFIGILIASPLALIFYFLFIFEPVLILANGIAMLVGAIIITLTVIKEPKLLYILPFTIHRIVVKDKEGRPLYDHDWSESNITETIFTGFLNAVQLMSEEVMHIGGLLDIQLEEGILILKESNRITVGLVSSKSSKLLRDSVIKFTEDFEKKFDRELKRSETEMSHYEGAFELIEKYFSNFPYKIIKSKTEPLLLKGKYLKIPLELENKLRSVFPDDKEYEVIKAELLKAPLSFASDFIKLHDDLKDEMERISGEEVKYLDENYEEN
;
A
#
# COMPACT_ATOMS: atom_id res chain seq x y z
N MET A 1 -6.26 -15.07 -49.44
CA MET A 1 -6.66 -13.84 -48.72
C MET A 1 -5.40 -13.05 -48.46
N ILE A 2 -5.31 -11.80 -48.94
CA ILE A 2 -4.14 -10.94 -48.71
C ILE A 2 -4.28 -10.39 -47.29
N LEU A 3 -3.27 -10.61 -46.44
CA LEU A 3 -3.27 -10.11 -45.07
C LEU A 3 -2.99 -8.60 -45.05
N ASN A 4 -3.76 -7.85 -44.27
CA ASN A 4 -3.64 -6.41 -44.14
C ASN A 4 -2.57 -6.05 -43.09
N TRP A 5 -1.30 -6.18 -43.48
CA TRP A 5 -0.19 -5.78 -42.62
C TRP A 5 -0.06 -4.25 -42.59
N ASN A 6 -0.23 -3.68 -41.40
CA ASN A 6 0.00 -2.27 -41.13
C ASN A 6 0.75 -2.10 -39.79
N ILE A 7 1.17 -0.86 -39.49
CA ILE A 7 1.93 -0.57 -38.27
C ILE A 7 1.10 -0.79 -36.99
N GLU A 8 -0.22 -0.57 -37.05
CA GLU A 8 -1.13 -0.81 -35.91
C GLU A 8 -1.19 -2.29 -35.54
N VAL A 9 -1.27 -3.17 -36.54
CA VAL A 9 -1.25 -4.63 -36.34
C VAL A 9 0.04 -5.06 -35.65
N ILE A 10 1.19 -4.57 -36.11
CA ILE A 10 2.50 -4.91 -35.54
C ILE A 10 2.58 -4.44 -34.08
N VAL A 11 2.19 -3.19 -33.80
CA VAL A 11 2.21 -2.63 -32.45
C VAL A 11 1.23 -3.34 -31.53
N ASN A 12 0.00 -3.63 -32.00
CA ASN A 12 -1.00 -4.35 -31.22
C ASN A 12 -0.52 -5.74 -30.82
N PHE A 13 0.08 -6.49 -31.74
CA PHE A 13 0.66 -7.81 -31.42
C PHE A 13 1.84 -7.70 -30.45
N LEU A 14 2.74 -6.74 -30.64
CA LEU A 14 3.88 -6.54 -29.75
C LEU A 14 3.43 -6.17 -28.33
N VAL A 15 2.51 -5.21 -28.22
CA VAL A 15 1.93 -4.77 -26.94
C VAL A 15 1.20 -5.92 -26.25
N ALA A 16 0.36 -6.67 -26.97
CA ALA A 16 -0.35 -7.81 -26.42
C ALA A 16 0.62 -8.92 -25.95
N ALA A 17 1.63 -9.27 -26.77
CA ALA A 17 2.59 -10.30 -26.43
C ALA A 17 3.41 -9.95 -25.18
N VAL A 18 3.99 -8.75 -25.14
CA VAL A 18 4.78 -8.28 -23.98
C VAL A 18 3.89 -8.17 -22.75
N GLY A 19 2.68 -7.60 -22.89
CA GLY A 19 1.72 -7.46 -21.80
C GLY A 19 1.28 -8.80 -21.20
N LEU A 20 1.00 -9.80 -22.05
CA LEU A 20 0.66 -11.16 -21.60
C LEU A 20 1.83 -11.81 -20.87
N ILE A 21 3.06 -11.73 -21.41
CA ILE A 21 4.26 -12.27 -20.76
C ILE A 21 4.43 -11.66 -19.36
N PHE A 22 4.33 -10.34 -19.23
CA PHE A 22 4.45 -9.66 -17.94
C PHE A 22 3.32 -10.00 -16.97
N THR A 23 2.11 -10.17 -17.47
CA THR A 23 0.97 -10.57 -16.61
C THR A 23 1.17 -12.01 -16.11
N ILE A 24 1.70 -12.90 -16.95
CA ILE A 24 2.01 -14.29 -16.59
C ILE A 24 3.17 -14.34 -15.58
N THR A 25 4.22 -13.53 -15.72
CA THR A 25 5.34 -13.53 -14.76
C THR A 25 4.89 -13.12 -13.36
N THR A 26 3.86 -12.25 -13.22
CA THR A 26 3.28 -11.97 -11.90
C THR A 26 2.67 -13.20 -11.24
N TYR A 27 2.13 -14.14 -12.01
CA TYR A 27 1.48 -15.35 -11.49
C TYR A 27 2.47 -16.27 -10.78
N TYR A 28 3.70 -16.35 -11.29
CA TYR A 28 4.75 -17.21 -10.76
C TYR A 28 5.50 -16.60 -9.57
N SER A 29 5.33 -15.31 -9.29
CA SER A 29 5.96 -14.69 -8.12
C SER A 29 5.33 -15.21 -6.81
N PRO A 30 6.10 -15.86 -5.92
CA PRO A 30 5.57 -16.55 -4.73
C PRO A 30 4.85 -15.61 -3.74
N GLN A 31 5.28 -14.36 -3.67
CA GLN A 31 4.79 -13.39 -2.67
C GLN A 31 3.40 -12.85 -2.98
N VAL A 32 2.94 -12.99 -4.23
CA VAL A 32 1.69 -12.37 -4.73
C VAL A 32 0.61 -13.38 -5.11
N LYS A 33 0.91 -14.69 -5.02
CA LYS A 33 0.03 -15.78 -5.50
C LYS A 33 -1.27 -15.94 -4.69
N LYS A 34 -1.28 -15.54 -3.42
CA LYS A 34 -2.44 -15.70 -2.51
C LYS A 34 -3.34 -14.45 -2.40
N ILE A 35 -3.01 -13.38 -3.11
CA ILE A 35 -3.70 -12.09 -3.01
C ILE A 35 -4.93 -12.07 -3.92
N LYS A 36 -6.15 -12.11 -3.33
CA LYS A 36 -7.41 -12.13 -4.08
C LYS A 36 -7.63 -10.87 -4.95
N SER A 37 -7.30 -9.67 -4.46
CA SER A 37 -7.45 -8.44 -5.25
C SER A 37 -6.59 -8.46 -6.51
N LEU A 38 -5.34 -8.91 -6.38
CA LEU A 38 -4.40 -8.99 -7.48
C LEU A 38 -4.82 -10.02 -8.54
N PHE A 39 -5.48 -11.10 -8.13
CA PHE A 39 -6.05 -12.05 -9.08
C PHE A 39 -7.03 -11.36 -10.04
N TYR A 40 -7.94 -10.53 -9.53
CA TYR A 40 -8.86 -9.76 -10.37
C TYR A 40 -8.14 -8.70 -11.21
N ILE A 41 -7.17 -7.98 -10.65
CA ILE A 41 -6.38 -7.00 -11.44
C ILE A 41 -5.64 -7.69 -12.59
N ARG A 42 -5.09 -8.88 -12.37
CA ARG A 42 -4.46 -9.70 -13.41
C ARG A 42 -5.46 -10.12 -14.48
N LEU A 43 -6.63 -10.61 -14.10
CA LEU A 43 -7.69 -10.93 -15.07
C LEU A 43 -8.09 -9.70 -15.88
N GLY A 44 -8.13 -8.52 -15.25
CA GLY A 44 -8.32 -7.23 -15.90
C GLY A 44 -7.26 -6.95 -16.96
N PHE A 45 -5.98 -7.01 -16.59
CA PHE A 45 -4.87 -6.81 -17.54
C PHE A 45 -4.83 -7.88 -18.63
N THR A 46 -5.03 -9.16 -18.30
CA THR A 46 -5.14 -10.23 -19.29
C THR A 46 -6.26 -9.96 -20.29
N GLY A 47 -7.45 -9.56 -19.81
CA GLY A 47 -8.56 -9.18 -20.68
C GLY A 47 -8.18 -8.02 -21.61
N PHE A 48 -7.45 -7.02 -21.12
CA PHE A 48 -6.95 -5.92 -21.93
C PHE A 48 -5.91 -6.35 -22.98
N TRP A 49 -5.00 -7.25 -22.65
CA TRP A 49 -4.02 -7.75 -23.64
C TRP A 49 -4.66 -8.64 -24.70
N VAL A 50 -5.64 -9.46 -24.31
CA VAL A 50 -6.45 -10.23 -25.26
C VAL A 50 -7.27 -9.29 -26.14
N PHE A 51 -7.77 -8.18 -25.59
CA PHE A 51 -8.42 -7.13 -26.37
C PHE A 51 -7.48 -6.57 -27.45
N MET A 52 -6.25 -6.18 -27.10
CA MET A 52 -5.26 -5.69 -28.08
C MET A 52 -4.90 -6.75 -29.13
N LEU A 53 -4.80 -8.02 -28.73
CA LEU A 53 -4.54 -9.13 -29.66
C LEU A 53 -5.68 -9.30 -30.68
N LEU A 54 -6.92 -9.29 -30.22
CA LEU A 54 -8.10 -9.44 -31.07
C LEU A 54 -8.29 -8.23 -31.99
N ASP A 55 -7.94 -7.02 -31.52
CA ASP A 55 -7.92 -5.82 -32.34
C ASP A 55 -6.91 -5.95 -33.48
N GLY A 56 -5.68 -6.39 -33.18
CA GLY A 56 -4.66 -6.69 -34.18
C GLY A 56 -5.10 -7.75 -35.20
N LEU A 57 -5.79 -8.81 -34.74
CA LEU A 57 -6.35 -9.83 -35.62
C LEU A 57 -7.51 -9.29 -36.48
N ALA A 58 -8.37 -8.44 -35.90
CA ALA A 58 -9.45 -7.79 -36.64
C ALA A 58 -8.90 -6.93 -37.78
N PHE A 59 -7.82 -6.18 -37.54
CA PHE A 59 -7.16 -5.37 -38.58
C PHE A 59 -6.44 -6.22 -39.62
N LEU A 60 -5.75 -7.29 -39.20
CA LEU A 60 -5.00 -8.18 -40.09
C LEU A 60 -5.93 -8.91 -41.08
N PHE A 61 -7.08 -9.39 -40.59
CA PHE A 61 -8.06 -10.13 -41.40
C PHE A 61 -9.19 -9.28 -41.96
N LEU A 62 -9.24 -7.98 -41.62
CA LEU A 62 -10.34 -7.08 -41.95
C LEU A 62 -11.70 -7.71 -41.58
N SER A 63 -11.81 -8.17 -40.33
CA SER A 63 -12.97 -8.92 -39.85
C SER A 63 -13.79 -8.09 -38.87
N GLU A 64 -14.99 -7.69 -39.28
CA GLU A 64 -15.97 -7.03 -38.41
C GLU A 64 -16.36 -7.90 -37.21
N PHE A 65 -16.47 -9.22 -37.42
CA PHE A 65 -16.81 -10.17 -36.37
C PHE A 65 -15.77 -10.19 -35.25
N LEU A 66 -14.48 -10.17 -35.58
CA LEU A 66 -13.42 -10.04 -34.58
C LEU A 66 -13.48 -8.67 -33.88
N GLY A 67 -13.80 -7.60 -34.61
CA GLY A 67 -14.04 -6.27 -34.05
C GLY A 67 -15.19 -6.23 -33.03
N LEU A 68 -16.23 -7.04 -33.22
CA LEU A 68 -17.34 -7.18 -32.26
C LEU A 68 -16.94 -8.00 -31.02
N ILE A 69 -16.31 -9.16 -31.21
CA ILE A 69 -15.84 -10.01 -30.10
C ILE A 69 -14.87 -9.24 -29.20
N ASN A 70 -14.06 -8.35 -29.80
CA ASN A 70 -13.10 -7.56 -29.06
C ASN A 70 -13.78 -6.75 -27.93
N CYS A 71 -14.98 -6.21 -28.16
CA CYS A 71 -15.69 -5.40 -27.17
C CYS A 71 -16.09 -6.19 -25.90
N ILE A 72 -16.30 -7.51 -26.04
CA ILE A 72 -16.54 -8.41 -24.90
C ILE A 72 -15.35 -8.40 -23.94
N ASN A 73 -14.14 -8.43 -24.48
CA ASN A 73 -12.91 -8.43 -23.69
C ASN A 73 -12.68 -7.09 -23.01
N LEU A 74 -13.00 -5.97 -23.68
CA LEU A 74 -12.98 -4.65 -23.05
C LEU A 74 -13.92 -4.56 -21.84
N PHE A 75 -15.14 -5.10 -21.98
CA PHE A 75 -16.11 -5.15 -20.90
C PHE A 75 -15.63 -6.01 -19.72
N LEU A 76 -15.17 -7.23 -20.00
CA LEU A 76 -14.63 -8.12 -18.98
C LEU A 76 -13.41 -7.51 -18.26
N ALA A 77 -12.49 -6.92 -19.01
CA ALA A 77 -11.32 -6.23 -18.46
C ALA A 77 -11.74 -5.12 -17.49
N THR A 78 -12.73 -4.31 -17.89
CA THR A 78 -13.26 -3.20 -17.07
C THR A 78 -13.87 -3.69 -15.76
N ILE A 79 -14.71 -4.74 -15.81
CA ILE A 79 -15.30 -5.33 -14.61
C ILE A 79 -14.21 -5.81 -13.66
N PHE A 80 -13.24 -6.58 -14.16
CA PHE A 80 -12.21 -7.17 -13.31
C PHE A 80 -11.28 -6.12 -12.70
N ILE A 81 -10.96 -5.04 -13.42
CA ILE A 81 -10.23 -3.89 -12.86
C ILE A 81 -11.01 -3.25 -11.72
N ILE A 82 -12.30 -2.96 -11.93
CA ILE A 82 -13.15 -2.32 -10.90
C ILE A 82 -13.26 -3.22 -9.66
N ILE A 83 -13.49 -4.52 -9.85
CA ILE A 83 -13.55 -5.51 -8.76
C ILE A 83 -12.22 -5.54 -8.00
N GLY A 84 -11.09 -5.65 -8.72
CA GLY A 84 -9.76 -5.72 -8.12
C GLY A 84 -9.39 -4.47 -7.32
N VAL A 85 -9.67 -3.28 -7.87
CA VAL A 85 -9.46 -2.00 -7.19
C VAL A 85 -10.37 -1.88 -5.96
N ASN A 86 -11.66 -2.22 -6.07
CA ASN A 86 -12.57 -2.17 -4.93
C ASN A 86 -12.19 -3.15 -3.83
N TYR A 87 -11.75 -4.36 -4.18
CA TYR A 87 -11.27 -5.33 -3.20
C TYR A 87 -10.01 -4.84 -2.48
N THR A 88 -9.13 -4.13 -3.20
CA THR A 88 -7.92 -3.50 -2.62
C THR A 88 -8.28 -2.38 -1.64
N ILE A 89 -9.34 -1.62 -1.93
CA ILE A 89 -9.65 -0.39 -1.20
C ILE A 89 -10.68 -0.59 -0.08
N LYS A 90 -11.67 -1.46 -0.29
CA LYS A 90 -12.85 -1.64 0.58
C LYS A 90 -12.98 -3.07 1.11
N GLU A 91 -12.14 -4.02 0.67
CA GLU A 91 -12.30 -5.46 0.90
C GLU A 91 -13.67 -6.03 0.45
N SER A 92 -14.42 -5.26 -0.36
CA SER A 92 -15.74 -5.60 -0.88
C SER A 92 -15.78 -5.36 -2.38
N PHE A 93 -16.55 -6.16 -3.11
CA PHE A 93 -16.68 -6.01 -4.57
C PHE A 93 -17.64 -4.87 -4.98
N TYR A 94 -18.59 -4.53 -4.11
CA TYR A 94 -19.70 -3.65 -4.46
C TYR A 94 -19.26 -2.19 -4.59
N SER A 95 -19.62 -1.57 -5.71
CA SER A 95 -19.46 -0.14 -5.95
C SER A 95 -20.47 0.36 -6.97
N ILE A 96 -20.80 1.64 -6.88
CA ILE A 96 -21.62 2.34 -7.89
C ILE A 96 -20.99 2.21 -9.28
N GLY A 97 -19.65 2.23 -9.39
CA GLY A 97 -18.99 2.05 -10.68
C GLY A 97 -19.13 0.65 -11.28
N LEU A 98 -19.28 -0.39 -10.47
CA LEU A 98 -19.59 -1.73 -10.96
C LEU A 98 -20.98 -1.76 -11.61
N ILE A 99 -21.98 -1.13 -10.97
CA ILE A 99 -23.35 -1.02 -11.51
C ILE A 99 -23.32 -0.26 -12.84
N ILE A 100 -22.60 0.86 -12.88
CA ILE A 100 -22.42 1.65 -14.11
C ILE A 100 -21.75 0.81 -15.20
N ALA A 101 -20.67 0.09 -14.89
CA ALA A 101 -19.96 -0.74 -15.85
C ALA A 101 -20.84 -1.86 -16.41
N ILE A 102 -21.63 -2.54 -15.56
CA ILE A 102 -22.59 -3.56 -15.99
C ILE A 102 -23.66 -2.95 -16.89
N GLY A 103 -24.25 -1.81 -16.50
CA GLY A 103 -25.24 -1.11 -17.31
C GLY A 103 -24.70 -0.68 -18.68
N LEU A 104 -23.50 -0.10 -18.70
CA LEU A 104 -22.80 0.25 -19.94
C LEU A 104 -22.48 -0.97 -20.79
N GLY A 105 -22.06 -2.09 -20.18
CA GLY A 105 -21.80 -3.33 -20.89
C GLY A 105 -23.02 -3.88 -21.60
N VAL A 106 -24.17 -3.94 -20.91
CA VAL A 106 -25.45 -4.39 -21.53
C VAL A 106 -25.83 -3.50 -22.72
N LEU A 107 -25.69 -2.18 -22.58
CA LEU A 107 -25.93 -1.24 -23.68
C LEU A 107 -24.95 -1.43 -24.84
N LEU A 108 -23.67 -1.65 -24.52
CA LEU A 108 -22.60 -1.88 -25.49
C LEU A 108 -22.87 -3.16 -26.30
N PHE A 109 -23.32 -4.23 -25.65
CA PHE A 109 -23.75 -5.46 -26.34
C PHE A 109 -24.95 -5.22 -27.25
N TYR A 110 -25.98 -4.53 -26.74
CA TYR A 110 -27.17 -4.22 -27.53
C TYR A 110 -26.82 -3.43 -28.80
N VAL A 111 -26.07 -2.34 -28.66
CA VAL A 111 -25.66 -1.50 -29.81
C VAL A 111 -24.68 -2.24 -30.72
N GLY A 112 -23.80 -3.11 -30.18
CA GLY A 112 -22.89 -3.93 -30.97
C GLY A 112 -23.59 -4.92 -31.90
N THR A 113 -24.82 -5.36 -31.57
CA THR A 113 -25.61 -6.22 -32.46
C THR A 113 -26.35 -5.48 -33.58
N GLN A 114 -26.32 -4.14 -33.57
CA GLN A 114 -26.98 -3.34 -34.61
C GLN A 114 -26.13 -3.30 -35.89
N PRO A 115 -26.77 -3.26 -37.07
CA PRO A 115 -26.06 -3.14 -38.34
C PRO A 115 -25.28 -1.82 -38.39
N GLY A 116 -24.04 -1.85 -38.89
CA GLY A 116 -23.16 -0.69 -38.97
C GLY A 116 -22.48 -0.29 -37.66
N ALA A 117 -22.52 -1.14 -36.62
CA ALA A 117 -21.75 -0.91 -35.40
C ALA A 117 -20.23 -0.97 -35.63
N VAL A 118 -19.80 -1.81 -36.57
CA VAL A 118 -18.42 -1.99 -37.01
C VAL A 118 -18.39 -1.90 -38.52
N ASP A 119 -17.43 -1.15 -39.07
CA ASP A 119 -17.22 -1.02 -40.51
C ASP A 119 -15.73 -0.97 -40.84
N ILE A 120 -15.39 -1.17 -42.11
CA ILE A 120 -14.04 -1.11 -42.64
C ILE A 120 -13.86 0.22 -43.37
N GLU A 121 -13.08 1.12 -42.78
CA GLU A 121 -12.79 2.44 -43.35
C GLU A 121 -11.32 2.56 -43.73
N LEU A 122 -11.03 3.36 -44.77
CA LEU A 122 -9.67 3.77 -45.10
C LEU A 122 -9.30 5.00 -44.26
N GLN A 123 -8.37 4.85 -43.32
CA GLN A 123 -7.91 5.96 -42.48
C GLN A 123 -6.37 5.97 -42.43
N SER A 124 -5.77 7.17 -42.55
CA SER A 124 -4.31 7.33 -42.54
C SER A 124 -3.56 6.47 -43.57
N GLY A 125 -4.21 6.16 -44.70
CA GLY A 125 -3.61 5.44 -45.83
C GLY A 125 -3.70 3.91 -45.77
N TYR A 126 -4.36 3.32 -44.77
CA TYR A 126 -4.59 1.88 -44.68
C TYR A 126 -6.02 1.56 -44.24
N LEU A 127 -6.47 0.33 -44.54
CA LEU A 127 -7.78 -0.16 -44.15
C LEU A 127 -7.75 -0.55 -42.66
N ARG A 128 -8.76 -0.11 -41.92
CA ARG A 128 -8.93 -0.41 -40.49
C ARG A 128 -10.35 -0.88 -40.22
N VAL A 129 -10.50 -1.74 -39.23
CA VAL A 129 -11.81 -2.04 -38.64
C VAL A 129 -12.09 -0.95 -37.61
N ARG A 130 -13.24 -0.29 -37.68
CA ARG A 130 -13.57 0.82 -36.79
C ARG A 130 -14.94 0.63 -36.18
N TRP A 131 -15.03 0.94 -34.88
CA TRP A 131 -16.31 1.07 -34.20
C TRP A 131 -16.93 2.42 -34.56
N LEU A 132 -18.22 2.42 -34.91
CA LEU A 132 -18.93 3.61 -35.37
C LEU A 132 -20.05 4.03 -34.42
N GLY A 133 -20.47 5.28 -34.56
CA GLY A 133 -21.64 5.85 -33.88
C GLY A 133 -21.63 5.66 -32.36
N LEU A 134 -22.81 5.30 -31.83
CA LEU A 134 -23.02 5.08 -30.40
C LEU A 134 -22.17 3.94 -29.81
N PHE A 135 -21.81 2.94 -30.63
CA PHE A 135 -21.00 1.81 -30.18
C PHE A 135 -19.61 2.29 -29.74
N ASN A 136 -18.97 3.11 -30.57
CA ASN A 136 -17.69 3.73 -30.23
C ASN A 136 -17.80 4.62 -28.99
N THR A 137 -18.82 5.48 -28.92
CA THR A 137 -19.02 6.38 -27.77
C THR A 137 -19.17 5.62 -26.46
N LEU A 138 -19.98 4.56 -26.42
CA LEU A 138 -20.14 3.73 -25.23
C LEU A 138 -18.84 3.02 -24.85
N ALA A 139 -18.07 2.53 -25.83
CA ALA A 139 -16.80 1.88 -25.56
C ALA A 139 -15.74 2.86 -25.02
N MET A 140 -15.73 4.10 -25.50
CA MET A 140 -14.89 5.18 -24.99
C MET A 140 -15.23 5.49 -23.52
N ILE A 141 -16.52 5.62 -23.19
CA ILE A 141 -16.97 5.87 -21.82
C ILE A 141 -16.56 4.71 -20.90
N LEU A 142 -16.78 3.47 -21.33
CA LEU A 142 -16.42 2.28 -20.55
C LEU A 142 -14.91 2.20 -20.27
N SER A 143 -14.08 2.46 -21.30
CA SER A 143 -12.63 2.56 -21.15
C SER A 143 -12.24 3.69 -20.18
N GLY A 144 -12.88 4.85 -20.29
CA GLY A 144 -12.68 5.97 -19.38
C GLY A 144 -13.00 5.64 -17.92
N VAL A 145 -14.06 4.86 -17.67
CA VAL A 145 -14.39 4.35 -16.33
C VAL A 145 -13.27 3.44 -15.81
N ALA A 146 -12.76 2.51 -16.62
CA ALA A 146 -11.66 1.63 -16.22
C ALA A 146 -10.40 2.43 -15.84
N LEU A 147 -10.01 3.38 -16.68
CA LEU A 147 -8.86 4.25 -16.44
C LEU A 147 -9.05 5.11 -15.18
N TYR A 148 -10.23 5.70 -14.99
CA TYR A 148 -10.54 6.44 -13.77
C TYR A 148 -10.36 5.60 -12.50
N TYR A 149 -10.80 4.34 -12.49
CA TYR A 149 -10.61 3.44 -11.36
C TYR A 149 -9.14 3.11 -11.11
N LEU A 150 -8.34 2.89 -12.16
CA LEU A 150 -6.88 2.73 -12.02
C LEU A 150 -6.22 3.99 -11.45
N PHE A 151 -6.60 5.16 -11.93
CA PHE A 151 -6.06 6.42 -11.41
C PHE A 151 -6.45 6.67 -9.95
N TYR A 152 -7.71 6.42 -9.60
CA TYR A 152 -8.21 6.48 -8.23
C TYR A 152 -7.41 5.56 -7.29
N TRP A 153 -7.13 4.34 -7.74
CA TRP A 153 -6.29 3.40 -7.01
C TRP A 153 -4.90 3.97 -6.75
N GLY A 154 -4.23 4.52 -7.78
CA GLY A 154 -2.90 5.11 -7.66
C GLY A 154 -2.85 6.28 -6.68
N ILE A 155 -3.78 7.22 -6.77
CA ILE A 155 -3.85 8.35 -5.85
C ILE A 155 -4.01 7.86 -4.40
N LYS A 156 -4.88 6.88 -4.18
CA LYS A 156 -5.17 6.39 -2.84
C LYS A 156 -3.96 5.68 -2.24
N THR A 157 -3.31 4.80 -3.01
CA THR A 157 -2.07 4.12 -2.61
C THR A 157 -0.97 5.13 -2.29
N TYR A 158 -0.76 6.13 -3.14
CA TYR A 158 0.26 7.15 -2.92
C TYR A 158 0.00 8.00 -1.66
N LYS A 159 -1.25 8.45 -1.44
CA LYS A 159 -1.59 9.31 -0.31
C LYS A 159 -1.47 8.61 1.05
N HIS A 160 -1.78 7.32 1.11
CA HIS A 160 -1.83 6.56 2.38
C HIS A 160 -0.59 5.69 2.62
N ALA A 161 0.36 5.65 1.68
CA ALA A 161 1.61 4.91 1.86
C ALA A 161 2.42 5.47 3.05
N PRO A 162 2.82 4.63 4.03
CA PRO A 162 3.73 5.01 5.10
C PRO A 162 5.12 5.36 4.54
N PHE A 163 5.89 6.13 5.31
CA PHE A 163 7.18 6.70 4.88
C PHE A 163 8.15 5.63 4.33
N LEU A 164 8.23 4.46 4.98
CA LEU A 164 9.13 3.36 4.59
C LEU A 164 8.90 2.84 3.16
N ILE A 165 7.67 2.88 2.65
CA ILE A 165 7.34 2.39 1.30
C ILE A 165 6.94 3.53 0.34
N LYS A 166 7.19 4.78 0.74
CA LYS A 166 6.77 5.96 -0.02
C LYS A 166 7.47 6.06 -1.36
N LYS A 167 8.73 5.62 -1.44
CA LYS A 167 9.51 5.57 -2.69
C LYS A 167 8.87 4.63 -3.69
N GLU A 168 8.54 3.42 -3.27
CA GLU A 168 7.90 2.39 -4.10
C GLU A 168 6.46 2.81 -4.46
N ALA A 169 5.72 3.40 -3.53
CA ALA A 169 4.40 3.97 -3.82
C ALA A 169 4.46 5.12 -4.83
N SER A 170 5.55 5.89 -4.87
CA SER A 170 5.77 6.96 -5.86
C SER A 170 6.04 6.37 -7.25
N ILE A 171 6.89 5.34 -7.36
CA ILE A 171 7.16 4.63 -8.63
C ILE A 171 5.88 3.98 -9.16
N PHE A 172 5.11 3.34 -8.26
CA PHE A 172 3.81 2.79 -8.58
C PHE A 172 2.84 3.85 -9.12
N PHE A 173 2.80 5.04 -8.48
CA PHE A 173 1.97 6.14 -8.93
C PHE A 173 2.40 6.70 -10.30
N ILE A 174 3.70 6.77 -10.57
CA ILE A 174 4.23 7.15 -11.90
C ILE A 174 3.75 6.15 -12.96
N GLY A 175 3.80 4.85 -12.68
CA GLY A 175 3.25 3.82 -13.57
C GLY A 175 1.76 4.03 -13.87
N ILE A 176 0.97 4.41 -12.87
CA ILE A 176 -0.46 4.73 -13.04
C ILE A 176 -0.69 6.04 -13.80
N LEU A 177 0.14 7.06 -13.61
CA LEU A 177 0.07 8.31 -14.38
C LEU A 177 0.27 8.05 -15.88
N ILE A 178 1.21 7.15 -16.21
CA ILE A 178 1.49 6.74 -17.59
C ILE A 178 0.34 5.87 -18.13
N ALA A 179 -0.08 4.84 -17.37
CA ALA A 179 -1.11 3.91 -17.80
C ALA A 179 -2.54 4.50 -17.84
N SER A 180 -2.82 5.62 -17.17
CA SER A 180 -4.18 6.17 -17.13
C SER A 180 -4.28 7.58 -17.69
N PRO A 181 -3.91 8.67 -16.98
CA PRO A 181 -4.00 10.02 -17.53
C PRO A 181 -3.30 10.21 -18.87
N LEU A 182 -2.06 9.73 -19.02
CA LEU A 182 -1.32 9.90 -20.28
C LEU A 182 -1.93 9.07 -21.42
N ALA A 183 -2.29 7.82 -21.16
CA ALA A 183 -3.01 6.97 -22.10
C ALA A 183 -4.35 7.60 -22.54
N LEU A 184 -5.11 8.16 -21.59
CA LEU A 184 -6.36 8.87 -21.86
C LEU A 184 -6.14 10.12 -22.73
N ILE A 185 -5.07 10.88 -22.49
CA ILE A 185 -4.72 12.03 -23.33
C ILE A 185 -4.46 11.58 -24.78
N PHE A 186 -3.65 10.54 -24.99
CA PHE A 186 -3.42 10.00 -26.34
C PHE A 186 -4.70 9.48 -26.98
N TYR A 187 -5.58 8.87 -26.19
CA TYR A 187 -6.88 8.40 -26.67
C TYR A 187 -7.84 9.53 -27.04
N PHE A 188 -7.81 10.67 -26.34
CA PHE A 188 -8.55 11.86 -26.77
C PHE A 188 -7.95 12.49 -28.03
N LEU A 189 -6.61 12.56 -28.11
CA LEU A 189 -5.93 13.12 -29.27
C LEU A 189 -6.09 12.26 -30.53
N PHE A 190 -6.37 10.97 -30.39
CA PHE A 190 -6.74 10.07 -31.48
C PHE A 190 -7.93 10.57 -32.31
N ILE A 191 -8.84 11.36 -31.72
CA ILE A 191 -9.95 11.99 -32.47
C ILE A 191 -9.43 12.92 -33.56
N PHE A 192 -8.30 13.59 -33.33
CA PHE A 192 -7.68 14.52 -34.26
C PHE A 192 -6.64 13.83 -35.15
N GLU A 193 -5.78 13.00 -34.56
CA GLU A 193 -4.66 12.36 -35.24
C GLU A 193 -4.66 10.84 -34.99
N PRO A 194 -5.01 10.02 -35.99
CA PRO A 194 -5.19 8.58 -35.80
C PRO A 194 -3.94 7.83 -35.33
N VAL A 195 -2.76 8.30 -35.70
CA VAL A 195 -1.46 7.69 -35.33
C VAL A 195 -1.25 7.64 -33.80
N LEU A 196 -1.91 8.53 -33.04
CA LEU A 196 -1.77 8.60 -31.59
C LEU A 196 -2.40 7.41 -30.85
N ILE A 197 -3.18 6.57 -31.53
CA ILE A 197 -3.65 5.30 -30.96
C ILE A 197 -2.47 4.36 -30.62
N LEU A 198 -1.40 4.41 -31.40
CA LEU A 198 -0.17 3.66 -31.15
C LEU A 198 0.50 4.12 -29.85
N ALA A 199 0.57 5.44 -29.66
CA ALA A 199 1.14 6.04 -28.46
C ALA A 199 0.33 5.67 -27.21
N ASN A 200 -1.00 5.58 -27.31
CA ASN A 200 -1.86 5.07 -26.24
C ASN A 200 -1.48 3.62 -25.87
N GLY A 201 -1.42 2.71 -26.84
CA GLY A 201 -1.05 1.31 -26.60
C GLY A 201 0.33 1.15 -25.93
N ILE A 202 1.32 1.92 -26.37
CA ILE A 202 2.67 1.92 -25.78
C ILE A 202 2.66 2.50 -24.36
N ALA A 203 1.95 3.61 -24.12
CA ALA A 203 1.83 4.20 -22.78
C ALA A 203 1.17 3.21 -21.79
N MET A 204 0.07 2.56 -22.21
CA MET A 204 -0.59 1.51 -21.43
C MET A 204 0.39 0.37 -21.07
N LEU A 205 1.18 -0.10 -22.04
CA LEU A 205 2.17 -1.15 -21.82
C LEU A 205 3.25 -0.73 -20.82
N VAL A 206 3.89 0.41 -21.04
CA VAL A 206 4.97 0.91 -20.19
C VAL A 206 4.46 1.13 -18.77
N GLY A 207 3.31 1.77 -18.61
CA GLY A 207 2.69 2.00 -17.31
C GLY A 207 2.32 0.69 -16.61
N ALA A 208 1.73 -0.28 -17.32
CA ALA A 208 1.40 -1.59 -16.77
C ALA A 208 2.64 -2.40 -16.34
N ILE A 209 3.75 -2.30 -17.08
CA ILE A 209 5.03 -2.92 -16.70
C ILE A 209 5.56 -2.31 -15.39
N ILE A 210 5.57 -0.97 -15.28
CA ILE A 210 6.03 -0.29 -14.06
C ILE A 210 5.16 -0.70 -12.86
N ILE A 211 3.83 -0.67 -13.01
CA ILE A 211 2.88 -1.12 -11.98
C ILE A 211 3.21 -2.54 -11.54
N THR A 212 3.36 -3.44 -12.52
CA THR A 212 3.62 -4.87 -12.31
C THR A 212 4.94 -5.11 -11.56
N LEU A 213 6.04 -4.52 -12.01
CA LEU A 213 7.35 -4.65 -11.39
C LEU A 213 7.35 -4.12 -9.95
N THR A 214 6.66 -3.00 -9.72
CA THR A 214 6.59 -2.39 -8.39
C THR A 214 5.77 -3.25 -7.43
N VAL A 215 4.68 -3.85 -7.91
CA VAL A 215 3.86 -4.79 -7.13
C VAL A 215 4.59 -6.11 -6.84
N ILE A 216 5.39 -6.61 -7.78
CA ILE A 216 6.23 -7.79 -7.55
C ILE A 216 7.29 -7.49 -6.48
N LYS A 217 7.92 -6.31 -6.54
CA LYS A 217 8.97 -5.92 -5.60
C LYS A 217 8.42 -5.66 -4.20
N GLU A 218 7.31 -4.94 -4.10
CA GLU A 218 6.64 -4.63 -2.83
C GLU A 218 5.14 -4.96 -2.90
N PRO A 219 4.76 -6.22 -2.67
CA PRO A 219 3.36 -6.64 -2.62
C PRO A 219 2.54 -5.90 -1.56
N LYS A 220 3.22 -5.34 -0.54
CA LYS A 220 2.64 -4.53 0.53
C LYS A 220 1.85 -3.33 0.00
N LEU A 221 2.20 -2.81 -1.18
CA LEU A 221 1.48 -1.70 -1.82
C LEU A 221 0.01 -2.04 -2.12
N LEU A 222 -0.30 -3.32 -2.35
CA LEU A 222 -1.66 -3.81 -2.58
C LEU A 222 -2.49 -3.90 -1.29
N TYR A 223 -1.83 -3.80 -0.14
CA TYR A 223 -2.42 -3.92 1.20
C TYR A 223 -2.28 -2.63 2.00
N ILE A 224 -1.96 -1.50 1.36
CA ILE A 224 -2.16 -0.17 1.94
C ILE A 224 -3.67 0.07 2.01
N LEU A 225 -4.30 -0.67 2.90
CA LEU A 225 -5.69 -0.56 3.23
C LEU A 225 -5.87 0.76 3.98
N PRO A 226 -6.97 1.47 3.77
CA PRO A 226 -7.22 2.77 4.38
C PRO A 226 -7.65 2.64 5.86
N PHE A 227 -7.09 1.68 6.60
CA PHE A 227 -7.32 1.59 8.04
C PHE A 227 -6.09 2.07 8.79
N THR A 228 -6.29 3.12 9.55
CA THR A 228 -5.35 3.64 10.51
C THR A 228 -5.51 2.95 11.85
N ILE A 229 -4.40 2.55 12.44
CA ILE A 229 -4.36 2.15 13.85
C ILE A 229 -4.30 3.43 14.67
N HIS A 230 -5.11 3.47 15.73
CA HIS A 230 -5.20 4.62 16.62
C HIS A 230 -4.48 4.34 17.94
N ARG A 231 -4.81 3.23 18.60
CA ARG A 231 -4.29 2.90 19.93
C ARG A 231 -4.37 1.41 20.21
N ILE A 232 -3.41 0.88 20.94
CA ILE A 232 -3.45 -0.47 21.50
C ILE A 232 -3.22 -0.37 23.00
N VAL A 233 -4.02 -1.12 23.75
CA VAL A 233 -3.90 -1.19 25.21
C VAL A 233 -3.90 -2.64 25.64
N VAL A 234 -3.00 -2.98 26.55
CA VAL A 234 -2.94 -4.27 27.21
C VAL A 234 -3.33 -4.05 28.66
N LYS A 235 -4.24 -4.88 29.16
CA LYS A 235 -4.68 -4.88 30.54
C LYS A 235 -4.64 -6.28 31.14
N ASP A 236 -4.55 -6.36 32.45
CA ASP A 236 -4.74 -7.62 33.19
C ASP A 236 -6.24 -7.99 33.27
N LYS A 237 -6.53 -9.13 33.93
CA LYS A 237 -7.90 -9.61 34.13
C LYS A 237 -8.68 -8.74 35.11
N GLU A 238 -7.99 -8.09 36.03
CA GLU A 238 -8.55 -7.14 36.99
C GLU A 238 -8.86 -5.77 36.35
N GLY A 239 -8.47 -5.58 35.08
CA GLY A 239 -8.76 -4.39 34.31
C GLY A 239 -7.77 -3.24 34.50
N ARG A 240 -6.63 -3.50 35.15
CA ARG A 240 -5.52 -2.55 35.28
C ARG A 240 -4.70 -2.52 33.99
N PRO A 241 -4.34 -1.34 33.49
CA PRO A 241 -3.50 -1.25 32.31
C PRO A 241 -2.06 -1.72 32.62
N LEU A 242 -1.50 -2.50 31.70
CA LEU A 242 -0.12 -3.00 31.75
C LEU A 242 0.76 -2.34 30.68
N TYR A 243 0.18 -2.00 29.54
CA TYR A 243 0.90 -1.36 28.44
C TYR A 243 -0.07 -0.54 27.59
N ASP A 244 0.38 0.62 27.15
CA ASP A 244 -0.38 1.53 26.29
C ASP A 244 0.52 2.06 25.18
N HIS A 245 0.00 2.05 23.96
CA HIS A 245 0.65 2.69 22.85
C HIS A 245 -0.37 3.41 21.97
N ASP A 246 -0.27 4.73 21.95
CA ASP A 246 -1.14 5.63 21.19
C ASP A 246 -0.40 6.19 19.97
N TRP A 247 -0.88 5.84 18.78
CA TRP A 247 -0.36 6.35 17.51
C TRP A 247 -1.03 7.66 17.07
N SER A 248 -2.14 8.04 17.72
CA SER A 248 -3.03 9.14 17.32
C SER A 248 -2.91 10.40 18.20
N GLU A 249 -2.08 10.36 19.25
CA GLU A 249 -1.97 11.41 20.28
C GLU A 249 -3.34 11.86 20.80
N SER A 250 -4.20 10.90 21.14
CA SER A 250 -5.51 11.16 21.72
C SER A 250 -5.38 11.79 23.11
N ASN A 251 -6.23 12.76 23.43
CA ASN A 251 -6.29 13.35 24.80
C ASN A 251 -6.91 12.39 25.83
N ILE A 252 -7.24 11.16 25.43
CA ILE A 252 -7.85 10.15 26.29
C ILE A 252 -6.74 9.51 27.11
N THR A 253 -6.82 9.59 28.43
CA THR A 253 -5.87 8.87 29.28
C THR A 253 -6.12 7.37 29.16
N GLU A 254 -5.04 6.59 29.25
CA GLU A 254 -5.12 5.13 29.23
C GLU A 254 -6.13 4.60 30.26
N THR A 255 -6.15 5.18 31.46
CA THR A 255 -7.10 4.84 32.54
C THR A 255 -8.56 5.00 32.13
N ILE A 256 -8.90 6.01 31.34
CA ILE A 256 -10.26 6.21 30.82
C ILE A 256 -10.58 5.12 29.79
N PHE A 257 -9.60 4.81 28.93
CA PHE A 257 -9.79 3.81 27.89
C PHE A 257 -9.93 2.40 28.47
N THR A 258 -9.09 2.00 29.42
CA THR A 258 -9.22 0.71 30.12
C THR A 258 -10.49 0.65 30.96
N GLY A 259 -10.88 1.75 31.61
CA GLY A 259 -12.16 1.87 32.31
C GLY A 259 -13.35 1.60 31.38
N PHE A 260 -13.33 2.17 30.16
CA PHE A 260 -14.33 1.86 29.13
C PHE A 260 -14.31 0.38 28.73
N LEU A 261 -13.12 -0.20 28.47
CA LEU A 261 -13.01 -1.63 28.13
C LEU A 261 -13.57 -2.54 29.22
N ASN A 262 -13.29 -2.24 30.49
CA ASN A 262 -13.79 -2.99 31.63
C ASN A 262 -15.32 -2.90 31.71
N ALA A 263 -15.88 -1.69 31.59
CA ALA A 263 -17.32 -1.48 31.66
C ALA A 263 -18.05 -2.24 30.55
N VAL A 264 -17.53 -2.23 29.31
CA VAL A 264 -18.16 -2.93 28.20
C VAL A 264 -18.07 -4.44 28.36
N GLN A 265 -16.93 -4.99 28.81
CA GLN A 265 -16.80 -6.42 29.09
C GLN A 265 -17.75 -6.87 30.20
N LEU A 266 -17.81 -6.14 31.32
CA LEU A 266 -18.75 -6.42 32.42
C LEU A 266 -20.20 -6.39 31.94
N MET A 267 -20.59 -5.42 31.11
CA MET A 267 -21.94 -5.39 30.54
C MET A 267 -22.22 -6.62 29.65
N SER A 268 -21.26 -7.06 28.85
CA SER A 268 -21.46 -8.23 27.98
C SER A 268 -21.58 -9.54 28.75
N GLU A 269 -20.79 -9.71 29.82
CA GLU A 269 -20.80 -10.92 30.64
C GLU A 269 -22.03 -10.96 31.57
N GLU A 270 -22.28 -9.86 32.28
CA GLU A 270 -23.28 -9.80 33.34
C GLU A 270 -24.68 -9.51 32.82
N VAL A 271 -24.81 -8.60 31.84
CA VAL A 271 -26.13 -8.12 31.38
C VAL A 271 -26.62 -8.91 30.18
N MET A 272 -25.72 -9.26 29.26
CA MET A 272 -26.12 -9.90 28.01
C MET A 272 -25.93 -11.43 28.02
N HIS A 273 -25.14 -11.99 28.93
CA HIS A 273 -24.80 -13.43 29.00
C HIS A 273 -24.27 -14.03 27.68
N ILE A 274 -23.69 -13.21 26.79
CA ILE A 274 -23.32 -13.64 25.42
C ILE A 274 -21.91 -14.26 25.36
N GLY A 275 -21.15 -14.25 26.46
CA GLY A 275 -19.81 -14.85 26.49
C GLY A 275 -18.80 -14.06 25.65
N GLY A 276 -18.31 -12.97 26.24
CA GLY A 276 -17.19 -12.18 25.72
C GLY A 276 -17.49 -11.28 24.51
N LEU A 277 -16.87 -10.10 24.48
CA LEU A 277 -16.85 -9.22 23.30
C LEU A 277 -15.64 -9.52 22.44
N LEU A 278 -15.87 -9.82 21.16
CA LEU A 278 -14.81 -9.96 20.16
C LEU A 278 -14.53 -8.62 19.45
N ASP A 279 -15.58 -7.92 19.01
CA ASP A 279 -15.45 -6.62 18.36
C ASP A 279 -16.59 -5.68 18.73
N ILE A 280 -16.29 -4.38 18.79
CA ILE A 280 -17.29 -3.31 18.86
C ILE A 280 -17.15 -2.47 17.61
N GLN A 281 -18.17 -2.53 16.75
CA GLN A 281 -18.28 -1.61 15.61
C GLN A 281 -18.76 -0.25 16.12
N LEU A 282 -17.95 0.77 15.87
CA LEU A 282 -18.26 2.17 16.13
C LEU A 282 -18.58 2.86 14.79
N GLU A 283 -19.21 4.02 14.84
CA GLU A 283 -19.57 4.78 13.62
C GLU A 283 -18.35 5.16 12.77
N GLU A 284 -17.23 5.49 13.42
CA GLU A 284 -15.98 5.91 12.77
C GLU A 284 -14.79 4.98 13.07
N GLY A 285 -15.04 3.76 13.57
CA GLY A 285 -13.96 2.84 13.91
C GLY A 285 -14.41 1.44 14.35
N ILE A 286 -13.44 0.63 14.73
CA ILE A 286 -13.68 -0.65 15.39
C ILE A 286 -12.71 -0.78 16.56
N LEU A 287 -13.24 -1.32 17.66
CA LEU A 287 -12.45 -1.84 18.75
C LEU A 287 -12.40 -3.36 18.63
N ILE A 288 -11.20 -3.91 18.45
CA ILE A 288 -10.94 -5.34 18.43
C ILE A 288 -10.46 -5.72 19.82
N LEU A 289 -11.13 -6.68 20.46
CA LEU A 289 -10.75 -7.19 21.77
C LEU A 289 -10.29 -8.64 21.63
N LYS A 290 -9.10 -8.90 22.14
CA LYS A 290 -8.56 -10.25 22.22
C LYS A 290 -8.24 -10.57 23.67
N GLU A 291 -9.03 -11.48 24.21
CA GLU A 291 -8.77 -12.08 25.51
C GLU A 291 -7.82 -13.28 25.36
N SER A 292 -6.87 -13.37 26.28
CA SER A 292 -5.97 -14.51 26.47
C SER A 292 -6.02 -14.99 27.92
N ASN A 293 -5.07 -15.82 28.34
CA ASN A 293 -5.10 -16.48 29.65
C ASN A 293 -4.97 -15.49 30.81
N ARG A 294 -4.07 -14.50 30.71
CA ARG A 294 -3.75 -13.54 31.80
C ARG A 294 -3.98 -12.09 31.41
N ILE A 295 -4.07 -11.79 30.12
CA ILE A 295 -4.24 -10.42 29.64
C ILE A 295 -5.44 -10.29 28.69
N THR A 296 -5.89 -9.06 28.52
CA THR A 296 -6.76 -8.65 27.42
C THR A 296 -6.07 -7.56 26.64
N VAL A 297 -6.08 -7.68 25.31
CA VAL A 297 -5.56 -6.66 24.38
C VAL A 297 -6.73 -6.01 23.66
N GLY A 298 -6.81 -4.69 23.74
CA GLY A 298 -7.76 -3.87 22.98
C GLY A 298 -7.04 -3.05 21.93
N LEU A 299 -7.45 -3.18 20.67
CA LEU A 299 -6.93 -2.39 19.54
C LEU A 299 -8.03 -1.52 18.94
N VAL A 300 -7.79 -0.21 18.88
CA VAL A 300 -8.62 0.76 18.17
C VAL A 300 -8.07 0.98 16.77
N SER A 301 -8.91 0.76 15.77
CA SER A 301 -8.58 1.02 14.37
C SER A 301 -9.77 1.62 13.65
N SER A 302 -9.56 2.30 12.52
CA SER A 302 -10.68 2.84 11.75
C SER A 302 -11.50 1.77 11.03
N LYS A 303 -10.94 0.58 10.76
CA LYS A 303 -11.68 -0.59 10.23
C LYS A 303 -11.02 -1.89 10.64
N SER A 304 -11.82 -2.96 10.78
CA SER A 304 -11.27 -4.31 10.96
C SER A 304 -10.78 -4.89 9.65
N SER A 305 -9.63 -5.55 9.69
CA SER A 305 -9.16 -6.43 8.63
C SER A 305 -8.76 -7.77 9.23
N LYS A 306 -8.85 -8.85 8.44
CA LYS A 306 -8.38 -10.17 8.87
C LYS A 306 -6.89 -10.14 9.25
N LEU A 307 -6.08 -9.42 8.49
CA LEU A 307 -4.65 -9.27 8.79
C LEU A 307 -4.43 -8.57 10.14
N LEU A 308 -5.21 -7.53 10.42
CA LEU A 308 -5.13 -6.80 11.69
C LEU A 308 -5.50 -7.68 12.88
N ARG A 309 -6.56 -8.49 12.74
CA ARG A 309 -6.96 -9.48 13.75
C ARG A 309 -5.87 -10.52 13.98
N ASP A 310 -5.30 -11.07 12.90
CA ASP A 310 -4.21 -12.04 12.97
C ASP A 310 -2.97 -11.41 13.65
N SER A 311 -2.67 -10.14 13.38
CA SER A 311 -1.60 -9.39 14.07
C SER A 311 -1.89 -9.21 15.56
N VAL A 312 -3.12 -8.86 15.96
CA VAL A 312 -3.50 -8.73 17.38
C VAL A 312 -3.40 -10.08 18.10
N ILE A 313 -3.85 -11.17 17.48
CA ILE A 313 -3.76 -12.51 18.06
C ILE A 313 -2.29 -12.87 18.32
N LYS A 314 -1.43 -12.76 17.30
CA LYS A 314 0.00 -13.08 17.43
C LYS A 314 0.73 -12.15 18.40
N PHE A 315 0.39 -10.86 18.39
CA PHE A 315 0.92 -9.90 19.36
C PHE A 315 0.55 -10.32 20.78
N THR A 316 -0.70 -10.71 21.02
CA THR A 316 -1.19 -11.13 22.35
C THR A 316 -0.44 -12.37 22.84
N GLU A 317 -0.29 -13.38 21.99
CA GLU A 317 0.43 -14.62 22.31
C GLU A 317 1.92 -14.36 22.62
N ASP A 318 2.59 -13.55 21.80
CA ASP A 318 4.00 -13.21 22.00
C ASP A 318 4.20 -12.29 23.22
N PHE A 319 3.25 -11.40 23.52
CA PHE A 319 3.28 -10.56 24.71
C PHE A 319 3.20 -11.41 25.97
N GLU A 320 2.23 -12.32 26.07
CA GLU A 320 2.11 -13.22 27.22
C GLU A 320 3.36 -14.09 27.40
N LYS A 321 3.95 -14.54 26.29
CA LYS A 321 5.17 -15.35 26.34
C LYS A 321 6.40 -14.55 26.75
N LYS A 322 6.55 -13.32 26.24
CA LYS A 322 7.69 -12.44 26.54
C LYS A 322 7.69 -11.99 28.00
N PHE A 323 6.51 -11.70 28.55
CA PHE A 323 6.34 -11.18 29.91
C PHE A 323 5.73 -12.20 30.87
N ASP A 324 5.84 -13.51 30.60
CA ASP A 324 5.21 -14.57 31.41
C ASP A 324 5.61 -14.50 32.89
N ARG A 325 6.84 -14.09 33.19
CA ARG A 325 7.35 -13.98 34.56
C ARG A 325 6.72 -12.80 35.30
N GLU A 326 6.69 -11.64 34.67
CA GLU A 326 6.14 -10.39 35.18
C GLU A 326 4.61 -10.53 35.39
N LEU A 327 3.94 -11.18 34.43
CA LEU A 327 2.51 -11.51 34.51
C LEU A 327 2.20 -12.52 35.63
N LYS A 328 3.05 -13.54 35.86
CA LYS A 328 2.89 -14.48 36.99
C LYS A 328 3.07 -13.83 38.35
N ARG A 329 3.90 -12.78 38.42
CA ARG A 329 4.14 -12.01 39.64
C ARG A 329 3.08 -10.92 39.85
N SER A 330 2.13 -10.79 38.92
CA SER A 330 1.11 -9.74 38.93
C SER A 330 1.71 -8.34 39.06
N GLU A 331 2.85 -8.10 38.41
CA GLU A 331 3.48 -6.79 38.39
C GLU A 331 2.65 -5.83 37.54
N THR A 332 2.26 -4.70 38.12
CA THR A 332 1.35 -3.72 37.49
C THR A 332 2.05 -2.48 36.95
N GLU A 333 3.36 -2.34 37.14
CA GLU A 333 4.10 -1.17 36.67
C GLU A 333 4.38 -1.28 35.16
N MET A 334 3.93 -0.30 34.39
CA MET A 334 4.11 -0.25 32.93
C MET A 334 5.57 -0.21 32.48
N SER A 335 6.45 0.33 33.33
CA SER A 335 7.90 0.37 33.11
C SER A 335 8.47 -1.02 32.85
N HIS A 336 7.94 -2.06 33.50
CA HIS A 336 8.40 -3.44 33.32
C HIS A 336 7.98 -4.04 31.97
N TYR A 337 7.06 -3.39 31.25
CA TYR A 337 6.55 -3.81 29.96
C TYR A 337 7.05 -2.94 28.79
N GLU A 338 8.03 -2.04 28.99
CA GLU A 338 8.57 -1.18 27.92
C GLU A 338 9.07 -1.96 26.70
N GLY A 339 9.63 -3.15 26.92
CA GLY A 339 10.07 -4.05 25.84
C GLY A 339 8.94 -4.55 24.92
N ALA A 340 7.68 -4.26 25.22
CA ALA A 340 6.55 -4.58 24.36
C ALA A 340 6.57 -3.75 23.06
N PHE A 341 7.27 -2.62 23.04
CA PHE A 341 7.46 -1.82 21.85
C PHE A 341 8.10 -2.60 20.69
N GLU A 342 9.03 -3.54 20.97
CA GLU A 342 9.59 -4.42 19.94
C GLU A 342 8.51 -5.29 19.26
N LEU A 343 7.51 -5.74 20.03
CA LEU A 343 6.38 -6.51 19.51
C LEU A 343 5.45 -5.60 18.70
N ILE A 344 5.32 -4.33 19.11
CA ILE A 344 4.60 -3.32 18.34
C ILE A 344 5.24 -3.12 16.97
N GLU A 345 6.55 -2.92 16.91
CA GLU A 345 7.27 -2.81 15.63
C GLU A 345 7.15 -4.10 14.81
N LYS A 346 7.31 -5.27 15.43
CA LYS A 346 7.23 -6.56 14.74
C LYS A 346 5.87 -6.78 14.05
N TYR A 347 4.77 -6.49 14.74
CA TYR A 347 3.43 -6.85 14.27
C TYR A 347 2.66 -5.71 13.62
N PHE A 348 2.99 -4.46 13.95
CA PHE A 348 2.21 -3.29 13.54
C PHE A 348 2.98 -2.25 12.71
N SER A 349 4.29 -2.40 12.50
CA SER A 349 5.10 -1.50 11.63
C SER A 349 4.58 -1.35 10.20
N ASN A 350 3.85 -2.35 9.70
CA ASN A 350 3.35 -2.38 8.33
C ASN A 350 1.99 -1.70 8.16
N PHE A 351 1.37 -1.18 9.22
CA PHE A 351 0.08 -0.49 9.13
C PHE A 351 0.25 1.03 9.10
N PRO A 352 -0.56 1.75 8.32
CA PRO A 352 -0.52 3.20 8.32
C PRO A 352 -1.03 3.73 9.67
N TYR A 353 -0.30 4.64 10.29
CA TYR A 353 -0.73 5.39 11.46
C TYR A 353 -0.85 6.87 11.11
N LYS A 354 -1.90 7.52 11.62
CA LYS A 354 -2.16 8.95 11.38
C LYS A 354 -1.65 9.74 12.58
N ILE A 355 -0.49 10.37 12.45
CA ILE A 355 -0.15 11.53 13.27
C ILE A 355 -0.91 12.71 12.63
N ILE A 356 -2.12 13.05 13.11
CA ILE A 356 -2.83 14.25 12.64
C ILE A 356 -3.08 15.21 13.79
N LYS A 357 -2.62 16.46 13.63
CA LYS A 357 -3.09 17.62 14.38
C LYS A 357 -3.20 18.85 13.47
N SER A 358 -4.32 19.01 12.76
CA SER A 358 -4.68 20.24 12.00
C SER A 358 -3.74 20.68 10.83
N LYS A 359 -4.29 21.45 9.87
CA LYS A 359 -3.52 22.12 8.79
C LYS A 359 -2.81 23.40 9.27
N THR A 360 -3.04 23.83 10.50
CA THR A 360 -2.61 25.14 11.03
C THR A 360 -1.66 25.06 12.22
N GLU A 361 -1.22 23.87 12.65
CA GLU A 361 -0.21 23.78 13.71
C GLU A 361 1.20 23.91 13.12
N PRO A 362 2.05 24.82 13.65
CA PRO A 362 3.45 24.91 13.24
C PRO A 362 4.17 23.61 13.58
N LEU A 363 4.94 23.12 12.61
CA LEU A 363 5.73 21.88 12.60
C LEU A 363 6.79 21.83 13.72
N LEU A 364 6.35 21.70 14.96
CA LEU A 364 7.22 21.42 16.11
C LEU A 364 6.61 20.24 16.86
N LEU A 365 7.32 19.11 16.78
CA LEU A 365 7.11 17.95 17.64
C LEU A 365 7.01 18.45 19.09
N LYS A 366 5.81 18.44 19.68
CA LYS A 366 5.68 18.65 21.12
C LYS A 366 6.26 17.41 21.79
N GLY A 367 7.50 17.52 22.25
CA GLY A 367 8.34 16.47 22.83
C GLY A 367 7.84 15.85 24.14
N LYS A 368 6.60 15.32 24.16
CA LYS A 368 6.04 14.69 25.35
C LYS A 368 6.29 13.18 25.44
N TYR A 369 6.71 12.50 24.37
CA TYR A 369 6.84 11.03 24.36
C TYR A 369 8.08 10.44 23.66
N LEU A 370 9.12 11.23 23.41
CA LEU A 370 10.45 10.64 23.19
C LEU A 370 11.39 11.09 24.29
N LYS A 371 11.37 10.38 25.41
CA LYS A 371 12.51 10.42 26.33
C LYS A 371 13.49 9.37 25.85
N ILE A 372 14.66 9.83 25.43
CA ILE A 372 15.82 8.95 25.23
C ILE A 372 16.10 8.26 26.57
N PRO A 373 16.37 6.93 26.61
CA PRO A 373 16.75 6.25 27.84
C PRO A 373 17.87 7.01 28.56
N LEU A 374 17.77 7.15 29.87
CA LEU A 374 18.65 8.02 30.68
C LEU A 374 20.15 7.74 30.45
N GLU A 375 20.50 6.47 30.25
CA GLU A 375 21.87 6.02 29.95
C GLU A 375 22.39 6.58 28.63
N LEU A 376 21.53 6.64 27.61
CA LEU A 376 21.86 7.12 26.28
C LEU A 376 21.92 8.65 26.26
N GLU A 377 21.06 9.31 27.04
CA GLU A 377 21.10 10.77 27.25
C GLU A 377 22.42 11.21 27.92
N ASN A 378 22.86 10.49 28.95
CA ASN A 378 24.13 10.74 29.62
C ASN A 378 25.33 10.52 28.68
N LYS A 379 25.29 9.49 27.83
CA LYS A 379 26.33 9.25 26.82
C LYS A 379 26.37 10.34 25.75
N LEU A 380 25.23 10.74 25.21
CA LEU A 380 25.14 11.83 24.23
C LEU A 380 25.71 13.14 24.78
N ARG A 381 25.44 13.45 26.05
CA ARG A 381 25.97 14.64 26.72
C ARG A 381 27.48 14.57 26.97
N SER A 382 28.04 13.36 27.10
CA SER A 382 29.49 13.16 27.19
C SER A 382 30.20 13.34 25.84
N VAL A 383 29.50 13.07 24.73
CA VAL A 383 30.02 13.23 23.36
C VAL A 383 29.89 14.68 22.88
N PHE A 384 28.78 15.35 23.20
CA PHE A 384 28.52 16.74 22.82
C PHE A 384 28.37 17.62 24.08
N PRO A 385 29.48 18.19 24.58
CA PRO A 385 29.45 19.03 25.78
C PRO A 385 28.90 20.44 25.54
N ASP A 386 28.78 20.90 24.28
CA ASP A 386 28.09 22.15 23.96
C ASP A 386 26.57 21.96 23.97
N ASP A 387 25.89 22.67 24.87
CA ASP A 387 24.44 22.55 25.09
C ASP A 387 23.62 22.86 23.83
N LYS A 388 24.11 23.76 22.94
CA LYS A 388 23.41 24.07 21.68
C LYS A 388 23.51 22.93 20.67
N GLU A 389 24.69 22.37 20.52
CA GLU A 389 24.96 21.27 19.59
C GLU A 389 24.28 19.97 20.07
N TYR A 390 24.32 19.72 21.38
CA TYR A 390 23.60 18.65 22.04
C TYR A 390 22.08 18.72 21.77
N GLU A 391 21.45 19.87 21.96
CA GLU A 391 20.00 20.01 21.73
C GLU A 391 19.61 19.85 20.26
N VAL A 392 20.47 20.27 19.32
CA VAL A 392 20.25 20.06 17.87
C VAL A 392 20.35 18.58 17.52
N ILE A 393 21.39 17.89 18.00
CA ILE A 393 21.60 16.46 17.73
C ILE A 393 20.54 15.61 18.42
N LYS A 394 20.16 15.95 19.65
CA LYS A 394 19.03 15.35 20.35
C LYS A 394 17.74 15.51 19.54
N ALA A 395 17.44 16.71 19.05
CA ALA A 395 16.25 16.96 18.23
C ALA A 395 16.26 16.17 16.91
N GLU A 396 17.42 15.93 16.29
CA GLU A 396 17.54 15.10 15.09
C GLU A 396 17.44 13.59 15.39
N LEU A 397 18.06 13.11 16.47
CA LEU A 397 17.95 11.71 16.91
C LEU A 397 16.52 11.35 17.31
N LEU A 398 15.77 12.29 17.89
CA LEU A 398 14.36 12.14 18.21
C LEU A 398 13.44 12.06 16.97
N LYS A 399 13.92 12.49 15.80
CA LYS A 399 13.22 12.35 14.51
C LYS A 399 13.52 11.02 13.82
N ALA A 400 14.54 10.29 14.27
CA ALA A 400 14.97 9.01 13.71
C ALA A 400 14.34 7.82 14.49
N PRO A 401 14.27 6.61 13.89
CA PRO A 401 13.89 5.39 14.61
C PRO A 401 14.85 5.16 15.80
N LEU A 402 14.34 4.69 16.95
CA LEU A 402 15.12 4.56 18.20
C LEU A 402 16.42 3.74 18.08
N SER A 403 16.47 2.76 17.17
CA SER A 403 17.69 1.98 16.88
C SER A 403 18.84 2.83 16.33
N PHE A 404 18.53 3.98 15.71
CA PHE A 404 19.50 4.88 15.12
C PHE A 404 20.40 5.54 16.17
N ALA A 405 19.89 5.80 17.38
CA ALA A 405 20.67 6.47 18.42
C ALA A 405 21.72 5.52 19.03
N SER A 406 21.40 4.24 19.20
CA SER A 406 22.39 3.23 19.60
C SER A 406 23.41 2.95 18.50
N ASP A 407 22.97 2.90 17.24
CA ASP A 407 23.86 2.67 16.10
C ASP A 407 24.79 3.87 15.88
N PHE A 408 24.31 5.09 16.10
CA PHE A 408 25.10 6.32 16.03
C PHE A 408 26.20 6.36 17.09
N ILE A 409 25.89 6.01 18.34
CA ILE A 409 26.89 5.96 19.42
C ILE A 409 27.93 4.89 19.13
N LYS A 410 27.49 3.71 18.66
CA LYS A 410 28.40 2.64 18.28
C LYS A 410 29.35 3.08 17.15
N LEU A 411 28.82 3.73 16.12
CA LEU A 411 29.62 4.26 15.04
C LEU A 411 30.60 5.35 15.50
N HIS A 412 30.17 6.22 16.43
CA HIS A 412 31.05 7.22 17.03
C HIS A 412 32.20 6.57 17.81
N ASP A 413 31.91 5.57 18.64
CA ASP A 413 32.91 4.85 19.42
C ASP A 413 33.87 4.09 18.49
N ASP A 414 33.35 3.42 17.46
CA ASP A 414 34.15 2.73 16.44
C ASP A 414 35.10 3.70 15.70
N LEU A 415 34.63 4.89 15.32
CA LEU A 415 35.43 5.92 14.66
C LEU A 415 36.47 6.54 15.59
N LYS A 416 36.14 6.70 16.88
CA LYS A 416 37.08 7.20 17.88
C LYS A 416 38.22 6.22 18.11
N ASP A 417 37.90 4.93 18.26
CA ASP A 417 38.89 3.86 18.38
C ASP A 417 39.78 3.76 17.13
N GLU A 418 39.20 3.98 15.94
CA GLU A 418 39.94 4.02 14.67
C GLU A 418 40.90 5.23 14.59
N MET A 419 40.45 6.42 15.02
CA MET A 419 41.31 7.61 15.11
C MET A 419 42.44 7.46 16.13
N GLU A 420 42.16 6.86 17.29
CA GLU A 420 43.19 6.57 18.30
C GLU A 420 44.23 5.57 17.74
N ARG A 421 43.80 4.55 16.99
CA ARG A 421 44.71 3.64 16.27
C ARG A 421 45.58 4.35 15.23
N ILE A 422 44.99 5.20 14.40
CA ILE A 422 45.72 5.95 13.36
C ILE A 422 46.75 6.89 14.01
N SER A 423 46.38 7.57 15.10
CA SER A 423 47.31 8.43 15.84
C SER A 423 48.44 7.64 16.52
N GLY A 424 48.16 6.43 17.01
CA GLY A 424 49.16 5.53 17.59
C GLY A 424 50.12 4.92 16.55
N GLU A 425 49.62 4.64 15.35
CA GLU A 425 50.46 4.22 14.21
C GLU A 425 51.34 5.36 13.71
N GLU A 426 50.82 6.59 13.57
CA GLU A 426 51.63 7.77 13.20
C GLU A 426 52.74 8.07 14.23
N VAL A 427 52.47 7.89 15.53
CA VAL A 427 53.50 8.04 16.58
C VAL A 427 54.56 6.94 16.49
N LYS A 428 54.18 5.69 16.16
CA LYS A 428 55.13 4.60 15.91
C LYS A 428 56.01 4.84 14.69
N TYR A 429 55.45 5.37 13.60
CA TYR A 429 56.22 5.72 12.39
C TYR A 429 57.17 6.90 12.61
N LEU A 430 56.90 7.77 13.59
CA LEU A 430 57.82 8.83 13.99
C LEU A 430 58.94 8.29 14.89
N ASP A 431 58.65 7.41 15.86
CA ASP A 431 59.69 6.83 16.73
C ASP A 431 60.65 5.87 15.97
N GLU A 432 60.16 5.07 15.02
CA GLU A 432 61.02 4.17 14.22
C GLU A 432 61.97 4.94 13.27
N ASN A 433 61.63 6.17 12.86
CA ASN A 433 62.50 7.01 12.04
C ASN A 433 63.51 7.85 12.84
N TYR A 434 63.42 7.87 14.18
CA TYR A 434 64.37 8.55 15.05
C TYR A 434 65.52 7.65 15.56
N GLU A 435 65.42 6.32 15.41
CA GLU A 435 66.49 5.39 15.83
C GLU A 435 67.49 5.01 14.70
N GLU A 436 67.33 5.50 13.47
CA GLU A 436 68.26 5.25 12.34
C GLU A 436 69.05 6.50 11.83
N ASN A 437 69.45 7.42 12.71
CA ASN A 437 70.48 8.43 12.40
C ASN A 437 71.58 8.55 13.46
#